data_AF-A0A0A9XRI1-F1
#
_entry.id   AF-A0A0A9XRI1-F1
#
_cell.length_a   1.000
_cell.length_b   1.000
_cell.length_c   1.000
_cell.angle_alpha   90.00
_cell.angle_beta   90.00
_cell.angle_gamma   90.00
#
_symmetry.space_group_name_H-M   'P 1'
#
loop_
_entity.id
_entity.type
_entity.pdbx_description
1 polymer ?
#
loop_
_entity_poly.entity_id
_entity_poly.type
_entity_poly.pdbx_seq_one_letter_code
_entity_poly.pdbx_strand_id
1 'polypeptide(L)'
;EKKVTNGGGHREKFEELKGVLAAESTLAHYTPSLPLLVYTDASEKGVGGVLCHRYPDNSERPIAYTSRVLSAAEKKYSVIDREALGIVHAVQKFERFLYGRRFILK
;
A
#
# COMPACT_ATOMS: atom_id res chain seq x y z
N GLU A 1 10.95 15.71 -26.18
CA GLU A 1 10.78 15.46 -24.72
C GLU A 1 10.19 16.70 -24.05
N LYS A 2 9.10 16.58 -23.29
CA LYS A 2 8.56 17.71 -22.51
C LYS A 2 9.11 17.67 -21.09
N LYS A 3 10.01 18.60 -20.79
CA LYS A 3 10.60 18.83 -19.48
C LYS A 3 9.50 19.36 -18.55
N VAL A 4 8.99 18.52 -17.65
CA VAL A 4 8.05 18.96 -16.60
C VAL A 4 8.83 19.89 -15.67
N THR A 5 8.52 21.18 -15.72
CA THR A 5 9.06 22.20 -14.82
C THR A 5 8.30 22.13 -13.50
N ASN A 6 9.04 22.06 -12.39
CA ASN A 6 8.49 22.09 -11.02
C ASN A 6 7.88 23.49 -10.73
N GLY A 7 6.67 23.75 -11.22
CA GLY A 7 5.89 24.94 -10.85
C GLY A 7 5.31 24.80 -9.43
N GLY A 8 5.34 25.88 -8.65
CA GLY A 8 4.99 25.90 -7.22
C GLY A 8 3.63 25.26 -6.84
N GLY A 9 2.64 25.30 -7.73
CA GLY A 9 1.31 24.71 -7.49
C GLY A 9 1.28 23.18 -7.38
N HIS A 10 2.24 22.47 -8.00
CA HIS A 10 2.32 21.01 -7.89
C HIS A 10 2.72 20.55 -6.49
N ARG A 11 3.56 21.35 -5.81
CA ARG A 11 4.07 21.02 -4.48
C ARG A 11 2.99 21.22 -3.42
N GLU A 12 2.21 22.30 -3.50
CA GLU A 12 1.07 22.53 -2.59
C GLU A 12 0.04 21.41 -2.70
N LYS A 13 -0.37 21.05 -3.93
CA LYS A 13 -1.33 19.96 -4.15
C LYS A 13 -0.79 18.61 -3.68
N PHE A 14 0.52 18.38 -3.78
CA PHE A 14 1.15 17.17 -3.28
C PHE A 14 1.15 17.10 -1.74
N GLU A 15 1.45 18.22 -1.06
CA GLU A 15 1.37 18.28 0.40
C GLU A 15 -0.08 18.17 0.89
N GLU A 16 -1.04 18.76 0.18
CA GLU A 16 -2.47 18.57 0.44
C GLU A 16 -2.86 17.09 0.34
N LEU A 17 -2.45 16.39 -0.72
CA LEU A 17 -2.74 14.97 -0.91
C LEU A 17 -2.12 14.11 0.19
N LYS A 18 -0.88 14.40 0.61
CA LYS A 18 -0.27 13.73 1.77
C LYS A 18 -1.08 13.96 3.03
N GLY A 19 -1.53 15.19 3.25
CA GLY A 19 -2.39 15.55 4.37
C GLY A 19 -3.68 14.73 4.38
N VAL A 20 -4.34 14.58 3.22
CA VAL A 20 -5.55 13.76 3.09
C VAL A 20 -5.26 12.29 3.35
N LEU A 21 -4.21 11.71 2.77
CA LEU A 21 -3.85 10.30 2.97
C LEU A 21 -3.39 9.98 4.40
N ALA A 22 -2.83 10.96 5.10
CA ALA A 22 -2.44 10.85 6.50
C ALA A 22 -3.59 11.18 7.45
N ALA A 23 -4.70 11.76 6.95
CA ALA A 23 -5.84 12.10 7.77
C ALA A 23 -6.54 10.83 8.24
N GLU A 24 -6.91 10.84 9.52
CA GLU A 24 -7.60 9.74 10.20
C GLU A 24 -8.90 9.32 9.49
N SER A 25 -9.56 10.25 8.78
CA SER A 25 -10.77 9.98 7.99
C SER A 25 -10.57 9.05 6.80
N THR A 26 -9.33 8.84 6.33
CA THR A 26 -9.03 7.89 5.25
C THR A 26 -8.79 6.48 5.74
N LEU A 27 -8.38 6.30 7.01
CA LEU A 27 -8.11 5.01 7.60
C LEU A 27 -9.34 4.47 8.33
N ALA A 28 -9.83 3.32 7.89
CA ALA A 28 -10.89 2.60 8.57
C ALA A 28 -10.37 1.86 9.79
N HIS A 29 -11.16 1.84 10.86
CA HIS A 29 -10.90 0.96 12.00
C HIS A 29 -11.01 -0.50 11.59
N TYR A 30 -10.07 -1.30 12.07
CA TYR A 30 -10.09 -2.74 11.88
C TYR A 30 -11.27 -3.37 12.60
N THR A 31 -12.09 -4.10 11.85
CA THR A 31 -13.28 -4.79 12.33
C THR A 31 -13.16 -6.28 12.02
N PRO A 32 -13.11 -7.16 13.04
CA PRO A 32 -12.86 -8.58 12.82
C PRO A 32 -13.89 -9.30 11.94
N SER A 33 -15.15 -8.86 11.92
CA SER A 33 -16.19 -9.52 11.12
C SER A 33 -16.13 -9.19 9.63
N LEU A 34 -15.35 -8.19 9.22
CA LEU A 34 -15.27 -7.75 7.83
C LEU A 34 -14.17 -8.49 7.05
N PRO A 35 -14.40 -8.84 5.78
CA PRO A 35 -13.37 -9.39 4.90
C PRO A 35 -12.15 -8.48 4.80
N LEU A 36 -10.98 -9.12 4.66
CA LEU A 36 -9.69 -8.45 4.49
C LEU A 36 -9.19 -8.60 3.06
N LEU A 37 -8.68 -7.50 2.52
CA LEU A 37 -8.04 -7.41 1.22
C LEU A 37 -6.62 -6.89 1.42
N VAL A 38 -5.66 -7.51 0.75
CA VAL A 38 -4.27 -7.05 0.72
C VAL A 38 -3.93 -6.75 -0.72
N TYR A 39 -3.61 -5.50 -1.00
CA TYR A 39 -3.06 -5.05 -2.28
C TYR A 39 -1.56 -4.94 -2.16
N THR A 40 -0.82 -5.40 -3.16
CA THR A 40 0.64 -5.23 -3.22
C THR A 40 1.08 -4.77 -4.58
N ASP A 41 2.12 -3.96 -4.61
CA ASP A 41 2.74 -3.50 -5.84
C ASP A 41 4.25 -3.44 -5.66
N ALA A 42 4.99 -3.73 -6.73
CA ALA A 42 6.43 -3.66 -6.76
C ALA A 42 6.93 -2.78 -7.91
N SER A 43 7.98 -2.02 -7.62
CA SER A 43 8.67 -1.18 -8.60
C SER A 43 10.16 -1.48 -8.62
N GLU A 44 10.91 -0.78 -9.47
CA GLU A 44 12.37 -0.82 -9.46
C GLU A 44 12.99 -0.20 -8.20
N LYS A 45 12.22 0.61 -7.47
CA LYS A 45 12.72 1.39 -6.34
C LYS A 45 12.29 0.83 -4.99
N GLY A 46 11.10 0.27 -4.92
CA GLY A 46 10.45 -0.11 -3.67
C GLY A 46 9.30 -1.07 -3.89
N VAL A 47 8.86 -1.67 -2.80
CA VAL A 47 7.63 -2.45 -2.71
C VAL A 47 6.65 -1.74 -1.79
N GLY A 48 5.37 -1.90 -2.05
CA GLY A 48 4.30 -1.32 -1.26
C GLY A 48 3.14 -2.28 -1.08
N GLY A 49 2.28 -1.95 -0.12
CA GLY A 49 1.02 -2.66 0.04
C GLY A 49 0.02 -1.89 0.88
N VAL A 50 -1.24 -2.27 0.73
CA VAL A 50 -2.37 -1.67 1.44
C VAL A 50 -3.24 -2.79 1.99
N LEU A 51 -3.54 -2.70 3.28
CA LEU A 51 -4.55 -3.52 3.92
C LEU A 51 -5.88 -2.79 3.87
N CYS A 52 -6.93 -3.42 3.35
CA CYS A 52 -8.27 -2.84 3.26
C CYS A 52 -9.33 -3.77 3.87
N HIS A 53 -10.43 -3.17 4.33
CA HIS A 53 -11.68 -3.88 4.53
C HIS A 53 -12.56 -3.77 3.29
N ARG A 54 -13.32 -4.84 3.03
CA ARG A 54 -14.51 -4.77 2.18
C ARG A 54 -15.75 -4.66 3.03
N TYR A 55 -16.56 -3.64 2.78
CA TYR A 55 -17.82 -3.40 3.47
C TYR A 55 -19.00 -4.07 2.74
N PRO A 56 -20.17 -4.23 3.40
CA PRO A 56 -21.36 -4.83 2.78
C PRO A 56 -21.86 -4.11 1.53
N ASP A 57 -21.58 -2.82 1.40
CA ASP A 57 -21.87 -1.99 0.21
C ASP A 57 -20.87 -2.20 -0.95
N ASN A 58 -19.96 -3.18 -0.82
CA ASN A 58 -18.82 -3.42 -1.70
C ASN A 58 -17.79 -2.28 -1.76
N SER A 59 -17.89 -1.26 -0.90
CA SER A 59 -16.83 -0.26 -0.76
C SER A 59 -15.62 -0.88 -0.09
N GLU A 60 -14.44 -0.41 -0.49
CA GLU A 60 -13.18 -0.83 0.10
C GLU A 60 -12.55 0.36 0.80
N ARG A 61 -12.18 0.17 2.07
CA ARG A 61 -11.55 1.23 2.86
C ARG A 61 -10.22 0.77 3.42
N PRO A 62 -9.16 1.57 3.27
CA PRO A 62 -7.83 1.20 3.73
C PRO A 62 -7.77 1.27 5.26
N ILE A 63 -7.07 0.32 5.86
CA ILE A 63 -6.83 0.20 7.30
C ILE A 63 -5.39 0.61 7.60
N ALA A 64 -4.46 0.21 6.74
CA ALA A 64 -3.05 0.49 6.90
C ALA A 64 -2.32 0.46 5.55
N TYR A 65 -1.28 1.27 5.45
CA TYR A 65 -0.37 1.32 4.31
C TYR A 65 1.02 0.82 4.73
N THR A 66 1.73 0.20 3.80
CA THR A 66 3.15 -0.11 3.96
C THR A 66 3.91 0.22 2.69
N SER A 67 5.15 0.66 2.86
CA SER A 67 6.10 0.81 1.78
C SER A 67 7.51 0.62 2.30
N ARG A 68 8.37 0.07 1.44
CA ARG A 68 9.79 -0.16 1.74
C ARG A 68 10.62 0.03 0.48
N VAL A 69 11.72 0.75 0.63
CA VAL A 69 12.73 0.90 -0.44
C VAL A 69 13.52 -0.40 -0.57
N LEU A 70 13.75 -0.84 -1.81
CA LEU A 70 14.55 -2.03 -2.09
C LEU A 70 16.03 -1.78 -1.78
N SER A 71 16.70 -2.77 -1.19
CA SER A 71 18.15 -2.80 -1.02
C SER A 71 18.87 -2.94 -2.37
N ALA A 72 20.18 -2.68 -2.39
CA ALA A 72 20.98 -2.82 -3.61
C ALA A 72 20.96 -4.24 -4.21
N ALA A 73 20.78 -5.26 -3.36
CA ALA A 73 20.62 -6.65 -3.80
C ALA A 73 19.21 -6.89 -4.38
N GLU A 74 18.17 -6.46 -3.66
CA GLU A 74 16.78 -6.66 -4.08
C GLU A 74 16.41 -5.89 -5.35
N LYS A 75 17.08 -4.77 -5.63
CA LYS A 75 16.91 -4.04 -6.91
C LYS A 75 17.33 -4.86 -8.14
N LYS A 76 18.20 -5.86 -7.96
CA LYS A 76 18.68 -6.74 -9.03
C LYS A 76 17.77 -7.95 -9.23
N TYR A 77 16.74 -8.12 -8.39
CA TYR A 77 15.78 -9.21 -8.54
C TYR A 77 14.95 -9.05 -9.81
N SER A 78 14.49 -10.18 -10.35
CA SER A 78 13.58 -10.16 -11.48
C SER A 78 12.28 -9.42 -11.10
N VAL A 79 11.47 -9.05 -12.09
CA VAL A 79 10.16 -8.42 -11.82
C VAL A 79 9.31 -9.34 -10.93
N ILE A 80 9.25 -10.62 -11.28
CA ILE A 80 8.44 -11.62 -10.55
C ILE A 80 8.91 -11.76 -9.10
N ASP A 81 10.23 -11.80 -8.87
CA ASP A 81 10.79 -11.88 -7.53
C ASP A 81 10.48 -10.64 -6.69
N ARG A 82 10.41 -9.46 -7.32
CA ARG A 82 10.04 -8.21 -6.64
C ARG A 82 8.56 -8.17 -6.28
N GLU A 83 7.68 -8.66 -7.14
CA GLU A 83 6.25 -8.84 -6.81
C GLU A 83 6.09 -9.79 -5.62
N ALA A 84 6.78 -10.94 -5.65
CA ALA A 84 6.76 -11.90 -4.54
C ALA A 84 7.30 -11.28 -3.24
N LEU A 85 8.37 -10.49 -3.32
CA LEU A 85 8.91 -9.75 -2.18
C LEU A 85 7.92 -8.72 -1.64
N GLY A 86 7.13 -8.07 -2.51
CA GLY A 86 6.06 -7.16 -2.12
C GLY A 86 4.96 -7.87 -1.32
N ILE A 87 4.52 -9.04 -1.80
CA ILE A 87 3.55 -9.90 -1.11
C ILE A 87 4.07 -10.29 0.28
N VAL A 88 5.28 -10.83 0.36
CA VAL A 88 5.89 -11.25 1.63
C VAL A 88 6.02 -10.06 2.58
N HIS A 89 6.50 -8.92 2.08
CA HIS A 89 6.64 -7.71 2.89
C HIS A 89 5.31 -7.23 3.46
N ALA A 90 4.25 -7.18 2.64
CA ALA A 90 2.93 -6.75 3.08
C ALA A 90 2.33 -7.72 4.12
N VAL A 91 2.40 -9.03 3.87
CA VAL A 91 1.88 -10.03 4.81
C VAL A 91 2.61 -10.00 6.15
N GLN A 92 3.94 -9.87 6.13
CA GLN A 92 4.74 -9.72 7.36
C GLN A 92 4.40 -8.42 8.08
N LYS A 93 4.24 -7.31 7.36
CA LYS A 93 3.91 -6.02 7.99
C LYS A 93 2.52 -6.05 8.64
N PHE A 94 1.56 -6.70 7.99
CA PHE A 94 0.17 -6.78 8.44
C PHE A 94 -0.13 -8.04 9.25
N GLU A 95 0.88 -8.78 9.72
CA GLU A 95 0.73 -10.06 10.43
C GLU A 95 -0.30 -9.96 11.56
N ARG A 96 -0.24 -8.90 12.38
CA ARG A 96 -1.18 -8.68 13.50
C ARG A 96 -2.66 -8.62 13.08
N PHE A 97 -2.95 -8.26 11.84
CA PHE A 97 -4.32 -8.19 11.30
C PHE A 97 -4.71 -9.46 10.53
N LEU A 98 -3.73 -10.14 9.92
CA LEU A 98 -3.96 -11.29 9.04
C LEU A 98 -3.86 -12.64 9.77
N TYR A 99 -3.19 -12.70 10.91
CA TYR A 99 -2.89 -13.96 11.59
C TYR A 99 -4.15 -14.75 11.92
N GLY A 100 -4.20 -16.02 11.50
CA GLY A 100 -5.34 -16.91 11.70
C GLY A 100 -6.59 -16.54 10.90
N ARG A 101 -6.49 -15.64 9.92
CA ARG A 101 -7.64 -15.12 9.18
C ARG A 101 -7.49 -15.33 7.68
N ARG A 102 -8.62 -15.55 7.01
CA ARG A 102 -8.65 -15.57 5.55
C ARG A 102 -8.65 -14.14 5.01
N PHE A 103 -7.73 -13.85 4.10
CA PHE A 103 -7.68 -12.61 3.35
C PHE A 103 -7.57 -12.92 1.85
N ILE A 104 -7.85 -11.91 1.02
CA ILE A 104 -7.71 -12.00 -0.43
C ILE A 104 -6.51 -11.14 -0.83
N LEU A 105 -5.54 -11.75 -1.50
CA LEU A 105 -4.48 -11.03 -2.18
C LEU A 105 -5.01 -10.51 -3.52
N LYS A 106 -4.80 -9.23 -3.80
CA LYS A 106 -5.30 -8.53 -4.98
C LYS A 106 -4.18 -7.92 -5.79
#